data_AF-A0A9D9YQ63-F1
#
_entry.id   AF-A0A9D9YQ63-F1
#
_cell.length_a   1.000
_cell.length_b   1.000
_cell.length_c   1.000
_cell.angle_alpha   90.00
_cell.angle_beta   90.00
_cell.angle_gamma   90.00
#
_symmetry.space_group_name_H-M   'P 1'
#
loop_
_entity.id
_entity.type
_entity.pdbx_description
1 polymer ?
#
loop_
_entity_poly.entity_id
_entity_poly.type
_entity_poly.pdbx_seq_one_letter_code
_entity_poly.pdbx_strand_id
1 'polypeptide(L)'
;MNLQKRDIARNKFKLEIYQSKGSAYQDFFTRIMTKAFPDFLCVKTQGSKGDEKNDGFIPSRGVYYQVYAPENPFERVTDAIEKCQKDFTGLMKRWHLETPIKEFYFAFNDEYRGTVALIVGDRLLLDPQKEII
;
A
#
# COMPACT_ATOMS: atom_id res chain seq x y z
N MET A 1 22.21 -7.09 16.37
CA MET A 1 20.96 -7.36 17.14
C MET A 1 20.95 -8.82 17.55
N ASN A 2 20.82 -9.14 18.85
CA ASN A 2 20.78 -10.54 19.32
C ASN A 2 19.42 -11.20 19.01
N LEU A 3 19.35 -12.54 19.04
CA LEU A 3 18.15 -13.30 18.68
C LEU A 3 16.90 -12.85 19.44
N GLN A 4 17.01 -12.70 20.76
CA GLN A 4 15.90 -12.23 21.61
C GLN A 4 15.32 -10.88 21.16
N LYS A 5 16.17 -9.90 20.84
CA LYS A 5 15.70 -8.59 20.34
C LYS A 5 15.02 -8.72 18.98
N ARG A 6 15.47 -9.63 18.11
CA ARG A 6 14.82 -9.90 16.82
C ARG A 6 13.42 -10.48 17.01
N ASP A 7 13.27 -11.44 17.91
CA ASP A 7 11.99 -12.10 18.16
C ASP A 7 10.98 -11.16 18.79
N ILE A 8 11.41 -10.35 19.76
CA ILE A 8 10.57 -9.29 20.34
C ILE A 8 10.11 -8.31 19.27
N ALA A 9 11.02 -7.83 18.41
CA ALA A 9 10.66 -6.90 17.33
C ALA A 9 9.66 -7.53 16.35
N ARG A 10 9.86 -8.79 15.97
CA ARG A 10 8.92 -9.54 15.12
C ARG A 10 7.55 -9.62 15.77
N ASN A 11 7.46 -10.04 17.02
CA ASN A 11 6.18 -10.21 17.69
C ASN A 11 5.44 -8.88 17.86
N LYS A 12 6.16 -7.79 18.17
CA LYS A 12 5.56 -6.44 18.20
C LYS A 12 5.05 -6.01 16.83
N PHE A 13 5.82 -6.24 15.78
CA PHE A 13 5.40 -5.92 14.41
C PHE A 13 4.13 -6.69 14.00
N LYS A 14 4.08 -8.00 14.28
CA LYS A 14 2.90 -8.83 14.02
C LYS A 14 1.68 -8.28 14.76
N LEU A 15 1.83 -8.04 16.07
CA LEU A 15 0.74 -7.56 16.92
C LEU A 15 0.17 -6.24 16.41
N GLU A 16 1.04 -5.30 16.01
CA GLU A 16 0.61 -4.02 15.47
C GLU A 16 -0.23 -4.20 14.20
N ILE A 17 0.20 -5.06 13.28
CA ILE A 17 -0.57 -5.35 12.04
C ILE A 17 -1.95 -5.92 12.38
N TYR A 18 -2.02 -6.93 13.26
CA TYR A 18 -3.28 -7.56 13.69
C TYR A 18 -4.26 -6.56 14.29
N GLN A 19 -3.76 -5.58 15.06
CA GLN A 19 -4.60 -4.62 15.79
C GLN A 19 -4.96 -3.39 14.97
N SER A 20 -4.16 -3.06 13.97
CA SER A 20 -4.35 -1.86 13.15
C SER A 20 -5.42 -2.08 12.07
N LYS A 21 -6.47 -1.24 12.11
CA LYS A 21 -7.56 -1.24 11.11
C LYS A 21 -7.75 0.15 10.54
N GLY A 22 -8.21 0.24 9.28
CA GLY A 22 -8.46 1.53 8.61
C GLY A 22 -7.28 2.50 8.74
N SER A 23 -7.55 3.69 9.28
CA SER A 23 -6.54 4.76 9.46
C SER A 23 -5.38 4.37 10.37
N ALA A 24 -5.58 3.50 11.36
CA ALA A 24 -4.51 3.06 12.26
C ALA A 24 -3.42 2.28 11.50
N TYR A 25 -3.80 1.49 10.50
CA TYR A 25 -2.83 0.79 9.64
C TYR A 25 -2.09 1.76 8.73
N GLN A 26 -2.79 2.77 8.19
CA GLN A 26 -2.16 3.81 7.37
C GLN A 26 -1.13 4.62 8.17
N ASP A 27 -1.43 4.99 9.42
CA ASP A 27 -0.49 5.68 10.30
C ASP A 27 0.71 4.78 10.65
N PHE A 28 0.49 3.48 10.88
CA PHE A 28 1.57 2.52 11.09
C PHE A 28 2.48 2.38 9.86
N PHE A 29 1.90 2.21 8.67
CA PHE A 29 2.63 2.15 7.41
C PHE A 29 3.46 3.43 7.20
N THR A 30 2.84 4.60 7.36
CA THR A 30 3.49 5.91 7.22
C THR A 30 4.70 6.05 8.16
N ARG A 31 4.56 5.64 9.42
CA ARG A 31 5.66 5.65 10.40
C ARG A 31 6.84 4.78 9.98
N ILE A 32 6.58 3.63 9.37
CA ILE A 32 7.65 2.76 8.87
C ILE A 32 8.33 3.40 7.67
N MET A 33 7.54 3.84 6.68
CA MET A 33 8.07 4.38 5.42
C MET A 33 8.90 5.65 5.65
N THR A 34 8.43 6.56 6.50
CA THR A 34 9.16 7.79 6.86
C THR A 34 10.51 7.50 7.52
N LYS A 35 10.63 6.38 8.25
CA LYS A 35 11.90 5.95 8.86
C LYS A 35 12.80 5.20 7.88
N ALA A 36 12.22 4.47 6.93
CA ALA A 36 12.95 3.68 5.96
C ALA A 36 13.49 4.51 4.79
N PHE A 37 12.77 5.56 4.41
CA PHE A 37 13.05 6.38 3.23
C PHE A 37 12.99 7.87 3.60
N PRO A 38 14.13 8.59 3.64
CA PRO A 38 14.17 10.00 4.03
C PRO A 38 13.36 10.94 3.13
N ASP A 39 13.15 10.58 1.87
CA ASP A 39 12.39 11.34 0.88
C ASP A 39 10.97 10.82 0.68
N PHE A 40 10.48 9.92 1.55
CA PHE A 40 9.08 9.52 1.55
C PHE A 40 8.20 10.68 2.04
N LEU A 41 7.22 11.03 1.22
CA LEU A 41 6.22 12.04 1.50
C LEU A 41 4.89 11.35 1.76
N CYS A 42 4.31 11.59 2.93
CA CYS A 42 2.95 11.18 3.22
C CYS A 42 1.97 12.18 2.60
N VAL A 43 0.99 11.68 1.86
CA VAL A 43 -0.07 12.49 1.28
C VAL A 43 -1.30 12.34 2.18
N LYS A 44 -1.56 13.35 3.02
CA LYS A 44 -2.78 13.41 3.84
C LYS A 44 -3.69 14.48 3.26
N THR A 45 -4.98 14.16 3.16
CA THR A 45 -5.98 15.13 2.72
C THR A 45 -6.29 16.16 3.80
N GLN A 46 -6.43 17.41 3.39
CA GLN A 46 -7.17 18.40 4.17
C GLN A 46 -8.59 18.51 3.58
N GLY A 47 -9.59 17.99 4.30
CA GLY A 47 -11.01 18.19 3.97
C GLY A 47 -11.65 17.15 3.04
N SER A 48 -12.76 17.53 2.38
CA SER A 48 -13.59 16.65 1.54
C SER A 48 -13.00 16.29 0.17
N LYS A 49 -11.85 16.88 -0.20
CA LYS A 49 -11.04 16.41 -1.34
C LYS A 49 -10.25 15.20 -0.86
N GLY A 50 -10.67 14.02 -1.29
CA GLY A 50 -9.99 12.74 -1.01
C GLY A 50 -8.51 12.73 -1.45
N ASP A 51 -7.80 11.66 -1.11
CA ASP A 51 -6.35 11.45 -1.23
C ASP A 51 -5.83 11.38 -2.67
N GLU A 52 -6.67 11.72 -3.64
CA GLU A 52 -6.43 11.58 -5.08
C GLU A 52 -5.76 10.24 -5.45
N LYS A 53 -6.05 9.19 -4.66
CA LYS A 53 -5.54 7.81 -4.80
C LYS A 53 -4.05 7.63 -4.50
N ASN A 54 -3.50 8.45 -3.61
CA ASN A 54 -2.11 8.41 -3.18
C ASN A 54 -2.02 8.63 -1.67
N ASP A 55 -1.51 7.65 -0.93
CA ASP A 55 -1.26 7.77 0.52
C ASP A 55 0.20 8.10 0.84
N GLY A 56 1.10 7.88 -0.12
CA GLY A 56 2.53 8.08 0.07
C GLY A 56 3.33 8.00 -1.22
N PHE A 57 4.37 8.81 -1.31
CA PHE A 57 5.13 8.98 -2.54
C PHE A 57 6.63 9.18 -2.27
N ILE A 58 7.49 8.59 -3.11
CA ILE A 58 8.94 8.79 -3.13
C ILE A 58 9.31 9.48 -4.46
N PRO A 59 9.43 10.82 -4.48
CA PRO A 59 9.63 11.59 -5.71
C PRO A 59 10.87 11.22 -6.50
N SER A 60 11.99 10.98 -5.80
CA SER A 60 13.27 10.68 -6.46
C SER A 60 13.22 9.39 -7.30
N ARG A 61 12.27 8.50 -7.00
CA ARG A 61 12.12 7.19 -7.63
C ARG A 61 10.86 7.06 -8.49
N GLY A 62 9.91 7.99 -8.39
CA GLY A 62 8.61 7.84 -9.04
C GLY A 62 7.80 6.66 -8.47
N VAL A 63 7.95 6.38 -7.17
CA VAL A 63 7.32 5.24 -6.50
C VAL A 63 6.15 5.73 -5.65
N TYR A 64 4.96 5.20 -5.92
CA TYR A 64 3.72 5.59 -5.25
C TYR A 64 3.10 4.45 -4.47
N TYR A 65 2.43 4.79 -3.37
CA TYR A 65 1.81 3.86 -2.45
C TYR A 65 0.34 4.23 -2.21
N GLN A 66 -0.54 3.24 -2.32
CA GLN A 66 -1.89 3.29 -1.78
C GLN A 66 -2.01 2.23 -0.69
N VAL A 67 -2.50 2.62 0.47
CA VAL A 67 -2.70 1.76 1.63
C VAL A 67 -4.17 1.38 1.73
N TYR A 68 -4.43 0.08 1.93
CA TYR A 68 -5.79 -0.41 2.10
C TYR A 68 -5.88 -1.42 3.24
N ALA A 69 -6.69 -1.09 4.24
CA ALA A 69 -6.95 -1.94 5.40
C ALA A 69 -8.47 -2.10 5.60
N PRO A 70 -9.12 -3.01 4.86
CA PRO A 70 -10.54 -3.31 5.07
C PRO A 70 -10.78 -3.96 6.43
N GLU A 71 -12.02 -3.87 6.91
CA GLU A 71 -12.42 -4.50 8.17
C GLU A 71 -12.41 -6.04 8.11
N ASN A 72 -12.81 -6.60 6.96
CA ASN A 72 -12.82 -8.04 6.67
C ASN A 72 -11.98 -8.33 5.41
N PRO A 73 -10.65 -8.48 5.50
CA PRO A 73 -9.80 -8.63 4.31
C PRO A 73 -10.05 -9.90 3.49
N PHE A 74 -10.56 -10.98 4.10
CA PHE A 74 -10.79 -12.27 3.43
C PHE A 74 -12.08 -12.34 2.63
N GLU A 75 -13.12 -11.65 3.10
CA GLU A 75 -14.42 -11.59 2.43
C GLU A 75 -14.42 -10.57 1.29
N ARG A 76 -13.40 -9.70 1.24
CA ARG A 76 -13.34 -8.51 0.38
C ARG A 76 -12.14 -8.52 -0.56
N VAL A 77 -11.68 -9.71 -0.93
CA VAL A 77 -10.52 -9.87 -1.81
C VAL A 77 -10.80 -9.30 -3.20
N THR A 78 -11.97 -9.60 -3.77
CA THR A 78 -12.39 -9.05 -5.07
C THR A 78 -12.50 -7.53 -5.00
N ASP A 79 -13.10 -7.00 -3.93
CA ASP A 79 -13.17 -5.56 -3.67
C ASP A 79 -11.77 -4.94 -3.59
N ALA A 80 -10.79 -5.65 -3.01
CA ALA A 80 -9.42 -5.18 -2.90
C ALA A 80 -8.72 -5.10 -4.26
N ILE A 81 -8.95 -6.08 -5.13
CA ILE A 81 -8.43 -6.11 -6.51
C ILE A 81 -9.05 -4.96 -7.32
N GLU A 82 -10.38 -4.83 -7.31
CA GLU A 82 -11.09 -3.76 -8.01
C GLU A 82 -10.65 -2.38 -7.50
N LYS A 83 -10.46 -2.25 -6.18
CA LYS A 83 -9.95 -1.03 -5.56
C LYS A 83 -8.52 -0.74 -6.00
N CYS A 84 -7.63 -1.74 -6.03
CA CYS A 84 -6.26 -1.59 -6.52
C CYS A 84 -6.24 -1.05 -7.97
N GLN A 85 -7.02 -1.65 -8.87
CA GLN A 85 -7.11 -1.21 -10.27
C GLN A 85 -7.68 0.21 -10.40
N LYS A 86 -8.73 0.52 -9.65
CA LYS A 86 -9.37 1.84 -9.65
C LYS A 86 -8.43 2.92 -9.10
N ASP A 87 -7.72 2.61 -8.02
CA ASP A 87 -6.80 3.53 -7.39
C ASP A 87 -5.58 3.75 -8.30
N PHE A 88 -5.01 2.72 -8.92
CA PHE A 88 -3.94 2.85 -9.91
C PHE A 88 -4.36 3.71 -11.12
N THR A 89 -5.54 3.44 -11.68
CA THR A 89 -6.07 4.22 -12.81
C THR A 89 -6.27 5.70 -12.43
N GLY A 90 -6.79 5.96 -11.22
CA GLY A 90 -6.95 7.31 -10.70
C GLY A 90 -5.61 8.02 -10.50
N LEU A 91 -4.64 7.29 -9.94
CA LEU A 91 -3.29 7.77 -9.73
C LEU A 91 -2.61 8.16 -11.06
N MET A 92 -2.67 7.29 -12.06
CA MET A 92 -2.11 7.53 -13.39
C MET A 92 -2.69 8.79 -14.04
N LYS A 93 -4.02 8.97 -13.98
CA LYS A 93 -4.68 10.15 -14.57
C LYS A 93 -4.27 11.46 -13.91
N ARG A 94 -4.03 11.44 -12.60
CA ARG A 94 -3.78 12.66 -11.83
C ARG A 94 -2.31 13.03 -11.75
N TRP A 95 -1.44 12.05 -11.47
CA TRP A 95 -0.08 12.30 -11.01
C TRP A 95 0.98 12.00 -12.08
N HIS A 96 0.70 11.13 -13.06
CA HIS A 96 1.72 10.69 -14.02
C HIS A 96 2.34 11.84 -14.83
N LEU A 97 1.55 12.86 -15.15
CA LEU A 97 2.02 14.03 -15.89
C LEU A 97 2.86 14.99 -15.03
N GLU A 98 2.57 15.09 -13.72
CA GLU A 98 3.30 15.96 -12.80
C GLU A 98 4.59 15.30 -12.32
N THR A 99 4.53 14.03 -11.94
CA THR A 99 5.72 13.23 -11.65
C THR A 99 5.52 11.79 -12.13
N PRO A 100 6.26 11.36 -13.17
CA PRO A 100 6.07 10.06 -13.80
C PRO A 100 6.06 8.90 -12.79
N ILE A 101 4.98 8.13 -12.83
CA ILE A 101 4.83 6.91 -12.04
C ILE A 101 5.68 5.83 -12.70
N LYS A 102 6.66 5.33 -11.96
CA LYS A 102 7.51 4.19 -12.35
C LYS A 102 7.10 2.91 -11.65
N GLU A 103 6.69 3.02 -10.39
CA GLU A 103 6.23 1.89 -9.59
C GLU A 103 5.00 2.29 -8.78
N PHE A 104 4.06 1.37 -8.66
CA PHE A 104 2.88 1.50 -7.83
C PHE A 104 2.78 0.30 -6.88
N TYR A 105 2.63 0.58 -5.60
CA TYR A 105 2.49 -0.42 -4.55
C TYR A 105 1.14 -0.27 -3.84
N PHE A 106 0.37 -1.35 -3.82
CA PHE A 106 -0.87 -1.44 -3.07
C PHE A 106 -0.63 -2.20 -1.75
N ALA A 107 -0.48 -1.46 -0.66
CA ALA A 107 -0.20 -2.01 0.67
C ALA A 107 -1.50 -2.50 1.33
N PHE A 108 -1.84 -3.75 1.09
CA PHE A 108 -3.01 -4.42 1.64
C PHE A 108 -2.74 -4.98 3.04
N ASN A 109 -3.60 -4.66 4.02
CA ASN A 109 -3.57 -5.32 5.33
C ASN A 109 -4.44 -6.57 5.31
N ASP A 110 -3.80 -7.74 5.32
CA ASP A 110 -4.46 -9.05 5.47
C ASP A 110 -4.62 -9.48 6.95
N GLU A 111 -4.42 -8.53 7.88
CA GLU A 111 -4.34 -8.76 9.32
C GLU A 111 -3.28 -9.81 9.69
N TYR A 112 -2.20 -9.99 8.92
CA TYR A 112 -1.16 -10.99 9.18
C TYR A 112 -1.68 -12.45 9.19
N ARG A 113 -2.86 -12.69 8.62
CA ARG A 113 -3.48 -14.02 8.53
C ARG A 113 -3.09 -14.77 7.25
N GLY A 114 -2.34 -14.11 6.35
CA GLY A 114 -1.93 -14.63 5.05
C GLY A 114 -2.95 -14.29 3.97
N THR A 115 -2.48 -13.89 2.79
CA THR A 115 -3.35 -13.53 1.66
C THR A 115 -3.91 -14.75 0.92
N VAL A 116 -5.01 -14.57 0.19
CA VAL A 116 -5.54 -15.62 -0.69
C VAL A 116 -4.78 -15.66 -2.01
N ALA A 117 -4.75 -16.84 -2.65
CA ALA A 117 -4.03 -17.06 -3.91
C ALA A 117 -4.45 -16.10 -5.05
N LEU A 118 -5.69 -15.62 -5.04
CA LEU A 118 -6.23 -14.70 -6.05
C LEU A 118 -5.42 -13.39 -6.13
N ILE A 119 -5.05 -12.79 -4.98
CA ILE A 119 -4.25 -11.55 -4.93
C ILE A 119 -2.83 -11.80 -5.44
N VAL A 120 -2.29 -13.00 -5.21
CA VAL A 120 -0.94 -13.38 -5.67
C VAL A 120 -0.94 -13.58 -7.19
N GLY A 121 -2.03 -14.08 -7.77
CA GLY A 121 -2.20 -14.28 -9.21
C GLY A 121 -2.17 -12.99 -10.04
N ASP A 122 -2.78 -11.92 -9.54
CA ASP A 122 -2.88 -10.63 -10.26
C ASP A 122 -1.55 -9.87 -10.33
N ARG A 123 -0.56 -10.23 -9.51
CA ARG A 123 0.83 -9.79 -9.68
C ARG A 123 1.38 -10.14 -11.08
N LEU A 124 0.78 -11.11 -11.77
CA LEU A 124 1.16 -11.55 -13.12
C LEU A 124 0.45 -10.78 -14.26
N LEU A 125 -0.59 -9.99 -13.94
CA LEU A 125 -1.44 -9.29 -14.90
C LEU A 125 -1.17 -7.79 -14.99
N LEU A 126 -0.58 -7.17 -13.96
CA LEU A 126 -0.24 -5.74 -13.95
C LEU A 126 1.15 -5.43 -14.54
N ASP A 127 1.62 -6.25 -15.48
CA ASP A 127 2.81 -5.95 -16.27
C ASP A 127 2.43 -5.03 -17.44
N PRO A 128 2.84 -3.73 -17.43
CA PRO A 128 2.50 -2.80 -18.50
C PRO A 128 3.09 -3.18 -19.87
N GLN A 129 3.92 -4.22 -19.96
CA GLN A 129 4.42 -4.73 -21.25
C GLN A 129 3.52 -5.79 -21.92
N LYS A 130 2.43 -6.24 -21.28
CA LYS A 130 1.55 -7.28 -21.84
C LYS A 130 0.36 -6.79 -22.67
N GLU A 131 0.11 -5.49 -22.78
CA GLU A 131 -0.99 -4.94 -23.61
C GLU A 131 -0.57 -4.54 -25.04
N ILE A 132 0.49 -5.14 -25.59
CA ILE A 132 0.80 -5.03 -27.03
C ILE A 132 1.07 -6.43 -27.60
N ILE A 133 -0.01 -7.10 -28.03
CA ILE A 133 -0.03 -7.98 -29.20
C ILE A 133 -1.36 -7.74 -29.93
#